data_AF-A0A538U7M9-F1
#
_entry.id   AF-A0A538U7M9-F1
#
_cell.length_a   1.000
_cell.length_b   1.000
_cell.length_c   1.000
_cell.angle_alpha   90.00
_cell.angle_beta   90.00
_cell.angle_gamma   90.00
#
_symmetry.space_group_name_H-M   'P 1'
#
loop_
_entity.id
_entity.type
_entity.pdbx_description
1 polymer ?
#
loop_
_entity_poly.entity_id
_entity_poly.type
_entity_poly.pdbx_seq_one_letter_code
_entity_poly.pdbx_strand_id
1 'polypeptide(L)'
;MRVEVLARTLGVTKGSFYWHFRDRRELMEILLREWEEEAQILTDALKTASPIGALPAIVQDLGRRNLSSERGESPSDAAIFSWAALDSHVAKRTERAERRRMQLFRKLIGKRDLADLFYYAYHGFLLRRRRVPSAAGDWAALSRMALKVLTPKAGKLRVRATRLASIAALATLACTLHGCTTMRIIRHRDPSSDRPRAIFPQRVVHHSEQPTPWVIAGPQHVNFDTVTVRDVDFQMRSLSDYLQRRQVRAFVIIKDDTILYERYFHGYGPATTSSSFSVAKSVTSALLGVTLERGAIRSLDDLATNYVPDLARTPAYAGVTLRHLLGMQSGVAYTRTNGKALHDLRSDDARFYYTNHREQALMEQHREDPPGAGWAYKDSDAEALGWVLQRATGKTMAQQLEEGIWRPMGAEHDASWDLDHRGGRENVSSGLNATARDFARLGRLYLGGGAFGGHQILPRDWVAASTTLDTSRTEPEVVTWWQMQYQHYWWIPMQN
;
A
#
# COMPACT_ATOMS: atom_id res chain seq x y z
N MET A 1 -11.19 5.32 -20.45
CA MET A 1 -10.77 5.89 -21.74
C MET A 1 -9.90 7.12 -21.51
N ARG A 2 -8.79 7.22 -22.24
CA ARG A 2 -7.89 8.38 -22.25
C ARG A 2 -7.96 9.02 -23.63
N VAL A 3 -8.31 10.29 -23.69
CA VAL A 3 -8.53 11.00 -24.97
C VAL A 3 -7.22 11.09 -25.78
N GLU A 4 -6.09 11.19 -25.09
CA GLU A 4 -4.75 11.21 -25.65
C GLU A 4 -4.42 9.93 -26.44
N VAL A 5 -4.93 8.79 -25.96
CA VAL A 5 -4.72 7.48 -26.60
C VAL A 5 -5.55 7.39 -27.88
N LEU A 6 -6.82 7.80 -27.83
CA LEU A 6 -7.69 7.81 -29.01
C LEU A 6 -7.24 8.81 -30.07
N ALA A 7 -6.83 10.02 -29.65
CA ALA A 7 -6.32 11.03 -30.55
C ALA A 7 -5.09 10.51 -31.32
N ARG A 8 -4.18 9.82 -30.63
CA ARG A 8 -3.01 9.18 -31.24
C ARG A 8 -3.40 8.08 -32.24
N THR A 9 -4.36 7.22 -31.89
CA THR A 9 -4.86 6.16 -32.79
C THR A 9 -5.51 6.73 -34.04
N LEU A 10 -6.18 7.88 -33.92
CA LEU A 10 -6.84 8.57 -35.03
C LEU A 10 -5.90 9.50 -35.82
N GLY A 11 -4.63 9.61 -35.43
CA GLY A 11 -3.66 10.50 -36.08
C GLY A 11 -3.94 12.00 -35.90
N VAL A 12 -4.69 12.37 -34.85
CA VAL A 12 -5.09 13.75 -34.56
C VAL A 12 -4.53 14.24 -33.23
N THR A 13 -4.48 15.56 -33.03
CA THR A 13 -4.08 16.13 -31.73
C THR A 13 -5.20 15.98 -30.70
N LYS A 14 -4.86 16.01 -29.40
CA LYS A 14 -5.86 16.03 -28.31
C LYS A 14 -6.86 17.17 -28.48
N GLY A 15 -6.40 18.34 -28.92
CA GLY A 15 -7.25 19.48 -29.26
C GLY A 15 -8.20 19.12 -30.39
N SER A 16 -7.67 18.69 -31.54
CA SER A 16 -8.42 18.31 -32.75
C SER A 16 -9.43 17.18 -32.50
N PHE A 17 -9.14 16.23 -31.60
CA PHE A 17 -10.03 15.14 -31.24
C PHE A 17 -11.42 15.63 -30.83
N TYR A 18 -11.49 16.69 -30.01
CA TYR A 18 -12.77 17.20 -29.53
C TYR A 18 -13.60 17.88 -30.63
N TRP A 19 -13.00 18.30 -31.74
CA TRP A 19 -13.71 18.92 -32.87
C TRP A 19 -14.49 17.93 -33.73
N HIS A 20 -14.24 16.62 -33.54
CA HIS A 20 -15.04 15.57 -34.18
C HIS A 20 -16.41 15.37 -33.52
N PHE A 21 -16.67 16.09 -32.43
CA PHE A 21 -17.93 16.05 -31.70
C PHE A 21 -18.49 17.47 -31.60
N ARG A 22 -19.79 17.61 -31.88
CA ARG A 22 -20.56 18.84 -31.76
C ARG A 22 -20.47 19.43 -30.37
N ASP A 23 -20.50 18.59 -29.34
CA ASP A 23 -20.33 18.96 -27.95
C ASP A 23 -19.91 17.76 -27.07
N ARG A 24 -19.65 18.04 -25.79
CA ARG A 24 -19.31 17.03 -24.79
C ARG A 24 -20.41 15.96 -24.66
N ARG A 25 -21.68 16.32 -24.83
CA ARG A 25 -22.79 15.39 -24.65
C ARG A 25 -22.81 14.35 -25.78
N GLU A 26 -22.54 14.77 -27.02
CA GLU A 26 -22.42 13.86 -28.15
C GLU A 26 -21.28 12.85 -27.97
N LEU A 27 -20.10 13.31 -27.53
CA LEU A 27 -18.98 12.42 -27.20
C LEU A 27 -19.41 11.38 -26.16
N MET A 28 -20.01 11.84 -25.06
CA MET A 28 -20.48 10.97 -23.97
C MET A 28 -21.54 9.96 -24.45
N GLU A 29 -22.46 10.36 -25.33
CA GLU A 29 -23.46 9.48 -25.94
C GLU A 29 -22.85 8.42 -26.86
N ILE A 30 -21.80 8.77 -27.61
CA ILE A 30 -21.05 7.83 -28.43
C ILE A 30 -20.31 6.82 -27.53
N LEU A 31 -19.67 7.27 -26.45
CA LEU A 31 -19.01 6.36 -25.50
C LEU A 31 -19.97 5.36 -24.88
N LEU A 32 -21.19 5.80 -24.56
CA LEU A 32 -22.22 4.93 -24.02
C LEU A 32 -22.75 3.94 -25.06
N ARG A 33 -22.92 4.37 -26.31
CA ARG A 33 -23.31 3.48 -27.43
C ARG A 33 -22.24 2.43 -27.72
N GLU A 34 -20.98 2.81 -27.83
CA GLU A 34 -19.85 1.88 -28.02
C GLU A 34 -19.83 0.81 -26.92
N TRP A 35 -19.97 1.23 -25.66
CA TRP A 35 -20.03 0.30 -24.53
C TRP A 35 -21.25 -0.66 -24.58
N GLU A 36 -22.38 -0.20 -25.10
CA GLU A 36 -23.58 -1.03 -25.30
C GLU A 36 -23.43 -2.02 -26.46
N GLU A 37 -22.93 -1.56 -27.61
CA GLU A 37 -22.80 -2.32 -28.85
C GLU A 37 -21.67 -3.35 -28.80
N GLU A 38 -20.61 -3.12 -28.02
CA GLU A 38 -19.59 -4.16 -27.80
C GLU A 38 -20.16 -5.41 -27.08
N ALA A 39 -21.32 -5.35 -26.44
CA ALA A 39 -22.00 -6.55 -25.90
C ALA A 39 -22.59 -7.46 -27.00
N GLN A 40 -22.76 -6.94 -28.21
CA GLN A 40 -23.22 -7.71 -29.38
C GLN A 40 -22.15 -8.68 -29.88
N ILE A 41 -20.85 -8.36 -29.72
CA ILE A 41 -19.73 -9.22 -30.13
C ILE A 41 -19.75 -10.56 -29.38
N LEU A 42 -20.00 -10.51 -28.07
CA LEU A 42 -20.22 -11.70 -27.24
C LEU A 42 -21.46 -12.48 -27.67
N THR A 43 -22.46 -11.81 -28.22
CA THR A 43 -23.70 -12.45 -28.73
C THR A 43 -23.45 -13.15 -30.06
N ASP A 44 -22.63 -12.55 -30.93
CA ASP A 44 -22.34 -13.09 -32.26
C ASP A 44 -21.40 -14.30 -32.20
N ALA A 45 -20.43 -14.31 -31.27
CA ALA A 45 -19.60 -15.49 -30.97
C ALA A 45 -20.42 -16.70 -30.49
N LEU A 46 -21.62 -16.48 -29.95
CA LEU A 46 -22.53 -17.53 -29.48
C LEU A 46 -23.49 -18.04 -30.55
N LYS A 47 -23.63 -17.33 -31.67
CA LYS A 47 -24.45 -17.78 -32.81
C LYS A 47 -23.76 -18.87 -33.60
N THR A 48 -22.44 -18.98 -33.51
CA THR A 48 -21.60 -19.85 -34.36
C THR A 48 -21.03 -21.06 -33.64
N ALA A 49 -21.17 -21.16 -32.31
CA ALA A 49 -20.58 -22.24 -31.50
C ALA A 49 -21.56 -22.79 -30.44
N SER A 50 -21.34 -24.04 -30.00
CA SER A 50 -22.06 -24.59 -28.85
C SER A 50 -21.69 -23.80 -27.57
N PRO A 51 -22.56 -23.73 -26.55
CA PRO A 51 -22.32 -22.94 -25.35
C PRO A 51 -20.99 -23.19 -24.63
N ILE A 52 -20.51 -24.44 -24.64
CA ILE A 52 -19.23 -24.83 -24.03
C ILE A 52 -18.08 -24.52 -24.99
N GLY A 53 -18.28 -24.69 -26.30
CA GLY A 53 -17.27 -24.39 -27.33
C GLY A 53 -16.94 -22.90 -27.44
N ALA A 54 -17.85 -22.01 -27.04
CA ALA A 54 -17.63 -20.56 -27.07
C ALA A 54 -16.86 -20.02 -25.84
N LEU A 55 -16.73 -20.81 -24.75
CA LEU A 55 -16.11 -20.35 -23.50
C LEU A 55 -14.67 -19.85 -23.66
N PRO A 56 -13.76 -20.52 -24.41
CA PRO A 56 -12.39 -20.03 -24.60
C PRO A 56 -12.33 -18.68 -25.32
N ALA A 57 -13.15 -18.50 -26.36
CA ALA A 57 -13.23 -17.24 -27.10
C ALA A 57 -13.76 -16.09 -26.22
N ILE A 58 -14.75 -16.38 -25.36
CA ILE A 58 -15.26 -15.43 -24.38
C ILE A 58 -14.17 -15.05 -23.38
N VAL A 59 -13.44 -16.02 -22.82
CA VAL A 59 -12.35 -15.74 -21.85
C VAL A 59 -11.23 -14.92 -22.49
N GLN A 60 -10.84 -15.24 -23.72
CA GLN A 60 -9.81 -14.51 -24.46
C GLN A 60 -10.24 -13.07 -24.76
N ASP A 61 -11.49 -12.87 -25.19
CA ASP A 61 -12.02 -11.52 -25.43
C ASP A 61 -12.09 -10.72 -24.13
N LEU A 62 -12.53 -11.33 -23.02
CA LEU A 62 -12.53 -10.71 -21.70
C LEU A 62 -11.13 -10.28 -21.24
N GLY A 63 -10.12 -11.13 -21.45
CA GLY A 63 -8.72 -10.80 -21.15
C GLY A 63 -8.23 -9.59 -21.96
N ARG A 64 -8.48 -9.60 -23.27
CA ARG A 64 -8.14 -8.49 -24.18
C ARG A 64 -8.84 -7.19 -23.76
N ARG A 65 -10.08 -7.27 -23.28
CA ARG A 65 -10.91 -6.11 -22.90
C ARG A 65 -10.46 -5.45 -21.61
N ASN A 66 -10.08 -6.24 -20.61
CA ASN A 66 -9.49 -5.69 -19.39
C ASN A 66 -8.20 -4.93 -19.72
N LEU A 67 -7.35 -5.51 -20.58
CA LEU A 67 -6.12 -4.87 -21.05
C LEU A 67 -6.40 -3.58 -21.85
N SER A 68 -7.38 -3.55 -22.76
CA SER A 68 -7.70 -2.33 -23.54
C SER A 68 -8.28 -1.21 -22.66
N SER A 69 -9.12 -1.58 -21.69
CA SER A 69 -9.70 -0.64 -20.71
C SER A 69 -8.63 -0.05 -19.79
N GLU A 70 -7.66 -0.86 -19.37
CA GLU A 70 -6.50 -0.44 -18.57
C GLU A 70 -5.55 0.50 -19.34
N ARG A 71 -5.33 0.24 -20.63
CA ARG A 71 -4.58 1.13 -21.53
C ARG A 71 -5.35 2.40 -21.92
N GLY A 72 -6.64 2.45 -21.61
CA GLY A 72 -7.51 3.60 -21.87
C GLY A 72 -8.04 3.68 -23.30
N GLU A 73 -7.98 2.57 -24.04
CA GLU A 73 -8.40 2.43 -25.44
C GLU A 73 -9.93 2.27 -25.59
N SER A 74 -10.64 1.82 -24.54
CA SER A 74 -12.10 1.66 -24.53
C SER A 74 -12.76 2.26 -23.27
N PRO A 75 -14.10 2.47 -23.26
CA PRO A 75 -14.84 2.84 -22.06
C PRO A 75 -14.73 1.77 -20.97
N SER A 76 -14.44 2.18 -19.74
CA SER A 76 -14.38 1.25 -18.61
C SER A 76 -15.77 0.98 -18.04
N ASP A 77 -16.10 -0.28 -17.77
CA ASP A 77 -17.32 -0.67 -17.06
C ASP A 77 -17.50 0.13 -15.75
N ALA A 78 -16.41 0.31 -14.99
CA ALA A 78 -16.45 1.07 -13.73
C ALA A 78 -16.81 2.56 -13.95
N ALA A 79 -16.39 3.16 -15.06
CA ALA A 79 -16.71 4.54 -15.41
C ALA A 79 -18.18 4.68 -15.83
N ILE A 80 -18.67 3.78 -16.68
CA ILE A 80 -20.08 3.76 -17.10
C ILE A 80 -21.00 3.52 -15.90
N PHE A 81 -20.66 2.59 -15.00
CA PHE A 81 -21.43 2.36 -13.78
C PHE A 81 -21.36 3.51 -12.77
N SER A 82 -20.27 4.27 -12.76
CA SER A 82 -20.17 5.47 -11.91
C SER A 82 -21.03 6.61 -12.50
N TRP A 83 -21.06 6.72 -13.82
CA TRP A 83 -21.90 7.68 -14.52
C TRP A 83 -23.40 7.33 -14.37
N ALA A 84 -23.77 6.06 -14.54
CA ALA A 84 -25.11 5.55 -14.27
C ALA A 84 -25.60 5.82 -12.84
N ALA A 85 -24.70 5.84 -11.85
CA ALA A 85 -25.07 6.16 -10.47
C ALA A 85 -25.46 7.63 -10.26
N LEU A 86 -25.06 8.52 -11.19
CA LEU A 86 -25.29 9.96 -11.12
C LEU A 86 -26.30 10.44 -12.17
N ASP A 87 -26.59 9.63 -13.19
CA ASP A 87 -27.45 9.99 -14.32
C ASP A 87 -28.48 8.88 -14.59
N SER A 88 -29.76 9.22 -14.40
CA SER A 88 -30.88 8.28 -14.55
C SER A 88 -31.12 7.80 -15.99
N HIS A 89 -30.71 8.58 -17.00
CA HIS A 89 -30.80 8.17 -18.40
C HIS A 89 -29.77 7.07 -18.69
N VAL A 90 -28.54 7.27 -18.22
CA VAL A 90 -27.44 6.29 -18.33
C VAL A 90 -27.75 5.04 -17.50
N ALA A 91 -28.38 5.18 -16.33
CA ALA A 91 -28.82 4.05 -15.52
C ALA A 91 -29.78 3.11 -16.27
N LYS A 92 -30.81 3.66 -16.92
CA LYS A 92 -31.79 2.87 -17.70
C LYS A 92 -31.14 2.11 -18.85
N ARG A 93 -30.18 2.75 -19.52
CA ARG A 93 -29.39 2.20 -20.63
C ARG A 93 -28.47 1.07 -20.18
N THR A 94 -27.73 1.31 -19.10
CA THR A 94 -26.90 0.32 -18.42
C THR A 94 -27.70 -0.91 -18.01
N GLU A 95 -28.84 -0.74 -17.36
CA GLU A 95 -29.70 -1.84 -16.91
C GLU A 95 -30.21 -2.69 -18.08
N ARG A 96 -30.50 -2.07 -19.23
CA ARG A 96 -30.91 -2.77 -20.45
C ARG A 96 -29.78 -3.63 -21.03
N ALA A 97 -28.56 -3.09 -21.12
CA ALA A 97 -27.40 -3.83 -21.57
C ALA A 97 -27.08 -5.01 -20.64
N GLU A 98 -27.15 -4.80 -19.32
CA GLU A 98 -26.94 -5.84 -18.32
C GLU A 98 -27.96 -6.97 -18.40
N ARG A 99 -29.26 -6.65 -18.57
CA ARG A 99 -30.31 -7.66 -18.75
C ARG A 99 -30.04 -8.55 -19.96
N ARG A 100 -29.59 -7.97 -21.07
CA ARG A 100 -29.22 -8.72 -22.28
C ARG A 100 -28.05 -9.66 -22.02
N ARG A 101 -26.97 -9.18 -21.39
CA ARG A 101 -25.80 -10.00 -21.02
C ARG A 101 -26.19 -11.18 -20.13
N MET A 102 -26.98 -10.93 -19.08
CA MET A 102 -27.42 -11.97 -18.16
C MET A 102 -28.32 -13.03 -18.83
N GLN A 103 -29.19 -12.63 -19.76
CA GLN A 103 -29.99 -13.56 -20.56
C GLN A 103 -29.12 -14.47 -21.44
N LEU A 104 -28.03 -13.96 -22.00
CA LEU A 104 -27.08 -14.76 -22.77
C LEU A 104 -26.40 -15.82 -21.89
N PHE A 105 -25.86 -15.43 -20.74
CA PHE A 105 -25.25 -16.38 -19.80
C PHE A 105 -26.24 -17.46 -19.34
N ARG A 106 -27.50 -17.10 -19.11
CA ARG A 106 -28.56 -18.07 -18.79
C ARG A 106 -28.81 -19.08 -19.90
N LYS A 107 -28.81 -18.65 -21.16
CA LYS A 107 -28.91 -19.54 -22.32
C LYS A 107 -27.69 -20.47 -22.43
N LEU A 108 -26.50 -19.97 -22.12
CA LEU A 108 -25.26 -20.75 -22.25
C LEU A 108 -25.11 -21.84 -21.20
N ILE A 109 -25.40 -21.49 -19.96
CA ILE A 109 -25.08 -22.34 -18.81
C ILE A 109 -26.21 -23.34 -18.55
N GLY A 110 -27.43 -23.10 -19.10
CA GLY A 110 -28.59 -23.99 -19.04
C GLY A 110 -29.20 -24.16 -17.65
N LYS A 111 -28.44 -23.82 -16.60
CA LYS A 111 -28.86 -23.75 -15.20
C LYS A 111 -28.86 -22.28 -14.79
N ARG A 112 -30.06 -21.71 -14.71
CA ARG A 112 -30.32 -20.31 -14.35
C ARG A 112 -29.49 -19.84 -13.16
N ASP A 113 -29.42 -20.69 -12.13
CA ASP A 113 -28.73 -20.43 -10.87
C ASP A 113 -27.22 -20.29 -11.00
N LEU A 114 -26.61 -21.10 -11.87
CA LEU A 114 -25.17 -21.11 -12.14
C LEU A 114 -24.79 -19.99 -13.12
N ALA A 115 -25.69 -19.66 -14.04
CA ALA A 115 -25.55 -18.52 -14.93
C ALA A 115 -25.57 -17.20 -14.18
N ASP A 116 -26.49 -17.09 -13.24
CA ASP A 116 -26.60 -15.95 -12.35
C ASP A 116 -25.37 -15.86 -11.46
N LEU A 117 -24.94 -16.96 -10.83
CA LEU A 117 -23.71 -16.98 -10.03
C LEU A 117 -22.46 -16.61 -10.84
N PHE A 118 -22.33 -17.09 -12.09
CA PHE A 118 -21.22 -16.73 -12.97
C PHE A 118 -21.30 -15.27 -13.40
N TYR A 119 -22.48 -14.77 -13.76
CA TYR A 119 -22.71 -13.36 -14.10
C TYR A 119 -22.45 -12.44 -12.90
N TYR A 120 -22.83 -12.85 -11.69
CA TYR A 120 -22.57 -12.14 -10.45
C TYR A 120 -21.12 -12.27 -9.99
N ALA A 121 -20.41 -13.36 -10.29
CA ALA A 121 -18.96 -13.44 -10.11
C ALA A 121 -18.22 -12.55 -11.13
N TYR A 122 -18.69 -12.54 -12.38
CA TYR A 122 -18.24 -11.72 -13.51
C TYR A 122 -18.43 -10.22 -13.26
N HIS A 123 -19.57 -9.78 -12.72
CA HIS A 123 -19.85 -8.37 -12.45
C HIS A 123 -19.70 -7.92 -10.99
N GLY A 124 -19.64 -8.83 -10.01
CA GLY A 124 -20.24 -8.49 -8.71
C GLY A 124 -19.83 -9.25 -7.46
N PHE A 125 -18.69 -9.95 -7.39
CA PHE A 125 -18.15 -10.23 -6.04
C PHE A 125 -17.52 -8.97 -5.40
N LEU A 126 -17.25 -7.90 -6.16
CA LEU A 126 -16.62 -6.68 -5.62
C LEU A 126 -17.34 -5.34 -5.87
N LEU A 127 -18.32 -5.22 -6.77
CA LEU A 127 -18.79 -3.89 -7.21
C LEU A 127 -20.29 -3.59 -7.02
N ARG A 128 -21.15 -4.56 -6.71
CA ARG A 128 -22.60 -4.34 -6.87
C ARG A 128 -23.37 -3.89 -5.62
N ARG A 129 -22.83 -4.04 -4.41
CA ARG A 129 -23.55 -3.68 -3.16
C ARG A 129 -23.90 -2.19 -3.04
N ARG A 130 -23.18 -1.29 -3.74
CA ARG A 130 -23.36 0.16 -3.56
C ARG A 130 -24.20 0.88 -4.63
N ARG A 131 -24.62 0.23 -5.73
CA ARG A 131 -25.07 0.99 -6.93
C ARG A 131 -26.38 0.55 -7.60
N VAL A 132 -27.02 -0.55 -7.19
CA VAL A 132 -28.39 -0.91 -7.64
C VAL A 132 -29.20 -1.46 -6.45
N PRO A 133 -29.87 -0.60 -5.66
CA PRO A 133 -30.54 -0.98 -4.42
C PRO A 133 -31.68 -2.01 -4.60
N SER A 134 -32.33 -2.04 -5.76
CA SER A 134 -33.43 -2.98 -6.04
C SER A 134 -32.99 -4.44 -6.15
N ALA A 135 -31.72 -4.71 -6.46
CA ALA A 135 -31.16 -6.06 -6.49
C ALA A 135 -30.88 -6.63 -5.08
N ALA A 136 -31.06 -5.83 -4.02
CA ALA A 136 -30.86 -6.23 -2.63
C ALA A 136 -31.76 -7.42 -2.21
N GLY A 137 -32.98 -7.50 -2.75
CA GLY A 137 -33.97 -8.53 -2.39
C GLY A 137 -33.56 -9.97 -2.75
N ASP A 138 -32.76 -10.14 -3.80
CA ASP A 138 -32.39 -11.46 -4.33
C ASP A 138 -31.15 -12.07 -3.63
N TRP A 139 -30.44 -11.30 -2.80
CA TRP A 139 -29.17 -11.74 -2.18
C TRP A 139 -29.33 -12.91 -1.23
N ALA A 140 -30.43 -12.97 -0.48
CA ALA A 140 -30.68 -14.09 0.41
C ALA A 140 -30.91 -15.39 -0.39
N ALA A 141 -31.55 -15.31 -1.55
CA ALA A 141 -31.72 -16.45 -2.44
C ALA A 141 -30.39 -16.88 -3.07
N LEU A 142 -29.62 -15.93 -3.59
CA LEU A 142 -28.31 -16.15 -4.22
C LEU A 142 -27.27 -16.75 -3.25
N SER A 143 -27.24 -16.27 -2.01
CA SER A 143 -26.33 -16.76 -0.97
C SER A 143 -26.66 -18.20 -0.56
N ARG A 144 -27.95 -18.53 -0.42
CA ARG A 144 -28.42 -19.90 -0.14
C ARG A 144 -28.15 -20.86 -1.30
N MET A 145 -28.22 -20.38 -2.54
CA MET A 145 -27.91 -21.14 -3.74
C MET A 145 -26.40 -21.43 -3.87
N ALA A 146 -25.55 -20.42 -3.63
CA ALA A 146 -24.10 -20.57 -3.59
C ALA A 146 -23.69 -21.59 -2.51
N LEU A 147 -24.29 -21.52 -1.32
CA LEU A 147 -24.10 -22.50 -0.25
C LEU A 147 -24.56 -23.91 -0.66
N LYS A 148 -25.70 -24.08 -1.34
CA LYS A 148 -26.18 -25.38 -1.86
C LYS A 148 -25.28 -25.98 -2.95
N VAL A 149 -24.61 -25.15 -3.75
CA VAL A 149 -23.68 -25.59 -4.80
C VAL A 149 -22.30 -25.92 -4.21
N LEU A 150 -21.89 -25.23 -3.14
CA LEU A 150 -20.59 -25.39 -2.47
C LEU A 150 -20.60 -26.41 -1.32
N THR A 151 -21.77 -26.81 -0.81
CA THR A 151 -21.90 -27.87 0.21
C THR A 151 -22.27 -29.22 -0.42
N PRO A 152 -21.64 -30.33 -0.01
CA PRO A 152 -21.84 -31.61 -0.68
C PRO A 152 -23.17 -32.28 -0.28
N LYS A 153 -23.84 -32.94 -1.22
CA LYS A 153 -24.76 -34.06 -0.93
C LYS A 153 -24.03 -35.38 -1.13
N ALA A 154 -24.14 -36.27 -0.15
CA ALA A 154 -23.55 -37.60 -0.17
C ALA A 154 -24.12 -38.45 -1.32
N GLY A 155 -23.23 -39.15 -2.03
CA GLY A 155 -23.59 -40.21 -2.98
C GLY A 155 -23.46 -39.82 -4.46
N LYS A 156 -22.28 -40.06 -5.06
CA LYS A 156 -22.07 -40.84 -6.30
C LYS A 156 -20.62 -40.65 -6.80
N LEU A 157 -19.92 -41.78 -6.88
CA LEU A 157 -18.45 -41.92 -6.93
C LEU A 157 -17.77 -41.58 -8.27
N ARG A 158 -18.51 -41.21 -9.34
CA ARG A 158 -17.94 -41.09 -10.70
C ARG A 158 -17.53 -39.68 -11.13
N VAL A 159 -17.86 -38.65 -10.33
CA VAL A 159 -17.46 -37.25 -10.62
C VAL A 159 -16.08 -36.89 -10.01
N ARG A 160 -15.31 -37.89 -9.57
CA ARG A 160 -14.10 -37.68 -8.77
C ARG A 160 -12.95 -37.04 -9.57
N ALA A 161 -12.68 -37.43 -10.82
CA ALA A 161 -11.50 -36.94 -11.55
C ALA A 161 -11.62 -35.48 -12.02
N THR A 162 -12.73 -35.10 -12.66
CA THR A 162 -12.95 -33.73 -13.14
C THR A 162 -13.23 -32.73 -12.03
N ARG A 163 -13.89 -33.13 -10.93
CA ARG A 163 -14.06 -32.25 -9.76
C ARG A 163 -12.81 -32.12 -8.92
N LEU A 164 -12.00 -33.18 -8.76
CA LEU A 164 -10.68 -33.03 -8.15
C LEU A 164 -9.80 -32.13 -8.99
N ALA A 165 -9.87 -32.19 -10.33
CA ALA A 165 -9.16 -31.28 -11.22
C ALA A 165 -9.67 -29.83 -11.13
N SER A 166 -10.99 -29.59 -11.02
CA SER A 166 -11.53 -28.23 -10.84
C SER A 166 -11.29 -27.67 -9.45
N ILE A 167 -11.36 -28.50 -8.39
CA ILE A 167 -11.01 -28.11 -7.03
C ILE A 167 -9.50 -27.90 -6.92
N ALA A 168 -8.67 -28.72 -7.55
CA ALA A 168 -7.24 -28.50 -7.67
C ALA A 168 -6.95 -27.25 -8.50
N ALA A 169 -7.66 -26.98 -9.60
CA ALA A 169 -7.48 -25.76 -10.37
C ALA A 169 -7.92 -24.52 -9.58
N LEU A 170 -9.02 -24.58 -8.82
CA LEU A 170 -9.47 -23.51 -7.93
C LEU A 170 -8.57 -23.37 -6.69
N ALA A 171 -8.01 -24.45 -6.17
CA ALA A 171 -7.05 -24.43 -5.08
C ALA A 171 -5.70 -23.92 -5.55
N THR A 172 -5.22 -24.32 -6.72
CA THR A 172 -4.01 -23.79 -7.38
C THR A 172 -4.23 -22.33 -7.77
N LEU A 173 -5.40 -21.95 -8.27
CA LEU A 173 -5.77 -20.55 -8.50
C LEU A 173 -5.83 -19.78 -7.18
N ALA A 174 -6.41 -20.34 -6.11
CA ALA A 174 -6.45 -19.71 -4.78
C ALA A 174 -5.07 -19.67 -4.09
N CYS A 175 -4.17 -20.61 -4.39
CA CYS A 175 -2.79 -20.68 -3.89
C CYS A 175 -1.87 -19.73 -4.66
N THR A 176 -2.01 -19.63 -5.98
CA THR A 176 -1.32 -18.62 -6.81
C THR A 176 -1.83 -17.22 -6.49
N LEU A 177 -3.14 -17.08 -6.24
CA LEU A 177 -3.74 -15.83 -5.75
C LEU A 177 -3.41 -15.52 -4.28
N HIS A 178 -3.11 -16.51 -3.43
CA HIS A 178 -2.69 -16.24 -2.03
C HIS A 178 -1.34 -15.52 -1.94
N GLY A 179 -0.48 -15.66 -2.96
CA GLY A 179 0.82 -14.99 -3.05
C GLY A 179 0.78 -13.64 -3.77
N CYS A 180 -0.20 -13.38 -4.63
CA CYS A 180 -0.25 -12.13 -5.41
C CYS A 180 -0.51 -10.90 -4.52
N THR A 181 0.38 -9.90 -4.61
CA THR A 181 0.27 -8.57 -3.97
C THR A 181 -1.15 -8.00 -4.03
N THR A 182 -1.80 -8.08 -5.20
CA THR A 182 -3.18 -7.64 -5.43
C THR A 182 -4.18 -8.26 -4.46
N MET A 183 -4.06 -9.56 -4.16
CA MET A 183 -4.99 -10.24 -3.25
C MET A 183 -4.72 -9.92 -1.80
N ARG A 184 -3.45 -9.68 -1.42
CA ARG A 184 -3.12 -9.17 -0.09
C ARG A 184 -3.72 -7.78 0.12
N ILE A 185 -3.63 -6.90 -0.89
CA ILE A 185 -4.31 -5.59 -0.90
C ILE A 185 -5.83 -5.77 -0.73
N ILE A 186 -6.48 -6.64 -1.51
CA ILE A 186 -7.94 -6.85 -1.46
C ILE A 186 -8.39 -7.43 -0.11
N ARG A 187 -7.61 -8.35 0.46
CA ARG A 187 -7.96 -9.09 1.69
C ARG A 187 -7.74 -8.28 2.94
N HIS A 188 -6.61 -7.58 3.03
CA HIS A 188 -6.22 -6.86 4.24
C HIS A 188 -6.66 -5.40 4.22
N ARG A 189 -6.71 -4.78 3.04
CA ARG A 189 -7.17 -3.40 2.75
C ARG A 189 -6.50 -2.34 3.61
N ASP A 190 -6.96 -2.21 4.84
CA ASP A 190 -6.54 -1.18 5.77
C ASP A 190 -5.36 -1.69 6.61
N PRO A 191 -4.16 -1.12 6.41
CA PRO A 191 -3.05 -1.43 7.29
C PRO A 191 -3.41 -1.00 8.73
N SER A 192 -3.05 -1.84 9.70
CA SER A 192 -3.35 -1.61 11.12
C SER A 192 -2.09 -1.79 11.94
N SER A 193 -1.89 -0.89 12.92
CA SER A 193 -0.85 -0.99 13.94
C SER A 193 -0.91 -2.28 14.77
N ASP A 194 -2.09 -2.91 14.81
CA ASP A 194 -2.44 -3.94 15.78
C ASP A 194 -2.22 -5.37 15.21
N ARG A 195 -2.10 -5.53 13.88
CA ARG A 195 -2.09 -6.84 13.22
C ARG A 195 -0.93 -7.16 12.26
N PRO A 196 0.25 -6.52 12.30
CA PRO A 196 1.33 -6.83 11.36
C PRO A 196 1.73 -8.31 11.42
N ARG A 197 1.85 -8.87 12.64
CA ARG A 197 2.12 -10.31 12.89
C ARG A 197 1.12 -11.28 12.29
N ALA A 198 -0.13 -10.86 12.08
CA ALA A 198 -1.16 -11.71 11.49
C ALA A 198 -1.09 -11.73 9.95
N ILE A 199 -0.33 -10.81 9.35
CA ILE A 199 -0.28 -10.57 7.89
C ILE A 199 1.10 -10.89 7.32
N PHE A 200 2.15 -10.62 8.07
CA PHE A 200 3.55 -10.71 7.62
C PHE A 200 4.35 -11.67 8.52
N PRO A 201 5.19 -12.55 7.93
CA PRO A 201 6.29 -13.16 8.68
C PRO A 201 7.18 -12.07 9.26
N GLN A 202 7.76 -12.31 10.42
CA GLN A 202 8.61 -11.33 11.09
C GLN A 202 10.03 -11.85 11.32
N ARG A 203 11.00 -10.95 11.26
CA ARG A 203 12.36 -11.18 11.75
C ARG A 203 12.54 -10.40 13.05
N VAL A 204 12.90 -11.11 14.10
CA VAL A 204 13.08 -10.53 15.44
C VAL A 204 14.38 -9.72 15.49
N VAL A 205 14.35 -8.66 16.28
CA VAL A 205 15.49 -7.84 16.70
C VAL A 205 15.53 -7.96 18.21
N HIS A 206 16.53 -8.66 18.73
CA HIS A 206 16.60 -8.95 20.15
C HIS A 206 16.92 -7.70 20.98
N HIS A 207 16.25 -7.57 22.13
CA HIS A 207 16.53 -6.55 23.13
C HIS A 207 17.95 -6.65 23.71
N SER A 208 18.35 -5.65 24.49
CA SER A 208 19.64 -5.65 25.18
C SER A 208 19.70 -6.75 26.23
N GLU A 209 20.84 -7.45 26.32
CA GLU A 209 21.11 -8.37 27.44
C GLU A 209 21.23 -7.63 28.79
N GLN A 210 21.47 -6.31 28.73
CA GLN A 210 21.44 -5.40 29.86
C GLN A 210 20.48 -4.25 29.52
N PRO A 211 19.15 -4.49 29.61
CA PRO A 211 18.18 -3.45 29.33
C PRO A 211 18.33 -2.32 30.35
N THR A 212 18.08 -1.08 29.93
CA THR A 212 18.10 0.09 30.83
C THR A 212 16.66 0.57 31.01
N PRO A 213 15.92 0.11 32.04
CA PRO A 213 14.52 0.47 32.23
C PRO A 213 14.35 1.98 32.40
N TRP A 214 13.21 2.50 31.94
CA TRP A 214 12.88 3.89 32.18
C TRP A 214 12.65 4.16 33.66
N VAL A 215 13.15 5.29 34.15
CA VAL A 215 12.72 5.82 35.45
C VAL A 215 11.27 6.30 35.29
N ILE A 216 10.39 5.87 36.18
CA ILE A 216 9.00 6.33 36.20
C ILE A 216 8.89 7.42 37.25
N ALA A 217 8.36 8.58 36.87
CA ALA A 217 8.21 9.68 37.81
C ALA A 217 7.23 9.33 38.93
N GLY A 218 7.52 9.78 40.16
CA GLY A 218 6.56 9.76 41.26
C GLY A 218 5.35 10.69 41.01
N PRO A 219 4.46 10.87 42.01
CA PRO A 219 3.30 11.75 41.88
C PRO A 219 3.69 13.13 41.35
N GLN A 220 3.08 13.53 40.23
CA GLN A 220 3.35 14.81 39.57
C GLN A 220 2.42 15.90 40.12
N HIS A 221 2.92 17.13 40.24
CA HIS A 221 2.08 18.30 40.55
C HIS A 221 1.11 18.63 39.40
N VAL A 222 1.46 18.27 38.17
CA VAL A 222 0.62 18.46 36.99
C VAL A 222 -0.16 17.18 36.69
N ASN A 223 -1.48 17.30 36.62
CA ASN A 223 -2.32 16.22 36.10
C ASN A 223 -2.42 16.32 34.57
N PHE A 224 -1.57 15.56 33.87
CA PHE A 224 -1.53 15.50 32.41
C PHE A 224 -2.87 15.13 31.77
N ASP A 225 -3.72 14.32 32.41
CA ASP A 225 -5.03 13.96 31.83
C ASP A 225 -5.93 15.19 31.61
N THR A 226 -5.72 16.24 32.42
CA THR A 226 -6.52 17.48 32.41
C THR A 226 -5.90 18.62 31.63
N VAL A 227 -4.67 18.47 31.13
CA VAL A 227 -4.02 19.50 30.31
C VAL A 227 -4.84 19.74 29.05
N THR A 228 -5.14 21.00 28.76
CA THR A 228 -5.97 21.34 27.61
C THR A 228 -5.14 21.42 26.32
N VAL A 229 -5.56 20.67 25.29
CA VAL A 229 -4.96 20.64 23.95
C VAL A 229 -5.97 21.05 22.89
N ARG A 230 -5.49 21.57 21.76
CA ARG A 230 -6.32 21.93 20.61
C ARG A 230 -6.41 20.75 19.64
N ASP A 231 -7.60 20.23 19.41
CA ASP A 231 -7.86 19.14 18.45
C ASP A 231 -7.97 19.70 17.00
N VAL A 232 -8.08 18.80 16.01
CA VAL A 232 -8.12 19.14 14.58
C VAL A 232 -9.38 19.88 14.15
N ASP A 233 -10.44 19.82 14.95
CA ASP A 233 -11.66 20.63 14.82
C ASP A 233 -11.52 22.00 15.52
N PHE A 234 -10.30 22.35 15.93
CA PHE A 234 -9.93 23.57 16.66
C PHE A 234 -10.57 23.71 18.04
N GLN A 235 -11.21 22.66 18.56
CA GLN A 235 -11.78 22.68 19.90
C GLN A 235 -10.71 22.39 20.95
N MET A 236 -10.81 23.08 22.08
CA MET A 236 -9.99 22.83 23.25
C MET A 236 -10.57 21.65 24.05
N ARG A 237 -9.74 20.65 24.34
CA ARG A 237 -10.12 19.40 25.01
C ARG A 237 -9.08 19.03 26.05
N SER A 238 -9.47 18.28 27.07
CA SER A 238 -8.46 17.65 27.93
C SER A 238 -7.62 16.65 27.13
N LEU A 239 -6.36 16.47 27.50
CA LEU A 239 -5.46 15.54 26.82
C LEU A 239 -6.06 14.13 26.81
N SER A 240 -6.66 13.68 27.93
CA SER A 240 -7.30 12.37 27.98
C SER A 240 -8.47 12.24 26.99
N ASP A 241 -9.33 13.27 26.85
CA ASP A 241 -10.43 13.25 25.87
C ASP A 241 -9.88 13.21 24.44
N TYR A 242 -8.86 14.03 24.16
CA TYR A 242 -8.18 14.03 22.86
C TYR A 242 -7.62 12.64 22.51
N LEU A 243 -6.85 12.02 23.40
CA LEU A 243 -6.22 10.72 23.14
C LEU A 243 -7.27 9.62 22.86
N GLN A 244 -8.39 9.62 23.61
CA GLN A 244 -9.48 8.66 23.40
C GLN A 244 -10.22 8.89 22.08
N ARG A 245 -10.59 10.14 21.77
CA ARG A 245 -11.31 10.50 20.53
C ARG A 245 -10.48 10.17 19.29
N ARG A 246 -9.16 10.33 19.38
CA ARG A 246 -8.22 10.01 18.30
C ARG A 246 -7.79 8.54 18.26
N GLN A 247 -8.40 7.70 19.11
CA GLN A 247 -8.17 6.25 19.18
C GLN A 247 -6.68 5.89 19.37
N VAL A 248 -5.94 6.75 20.08
CA VAL A 248 -4.51 6.55 20.36
C VAL A 248 -4.33 5.22 21.08
N ARG A 249 -3.31 4.44 20.72
CA ARG A 249 -3.03 3.14 21.33
C ARG A 249 -2.09 3.25 22.53
N ALA A 250 -1.01 4.01 22.36
CA ALA A 250 -0.02 4.29 23.38
C ALA A 250 0.45 5.74 23.24
N PHE A 251 0.60 6.42 24.37
CA PHE A 251 1.10 7.78 24.46
C PHE A 251 2.05 7.88 25.63
N VAL A 252 3.26 8.39 25.41
CA VAL A 252 4.33 8.49 26.41
C VAL A 252 4.97 9.87 26.32
N ILE A 253 5.09 10.56 27.45
CA ILE A 253 5.87 11.79 27.61
C ILE A 253 7.07 11.45 28.48
N ILE A 254 8.26 11.69 27.93
CA ILE A 254 9.53 11.56 28.62
C ILE A 254 10.20 12.92 28.68
N LYS A 255 10.83 13.19 29.82
CA LYS A 255 11.75 14.31 29.99
C LYS A 255 13.04 13.76 30.58
N ASP A 256 14.16 14.14 29.96
CA ASP A 256 15.48 13.60 30.27
C ASP A 256 15.45 12.07 30.16
N ASP A 257 15.61 11.35 31.27
CA ASP A 257 15.56 9.88 31.33
C ASP A 257 14.38 9.34 32.16
N THR A 258 13.33 10.16 32.32
CA THR A 258 12.15 9.85 33.17
C THR A 258 10.84 9.93 32.39
N ILE A 259 10.02 8.87 32.46
CA ILE A 259 8.63 8.89 32.00
C ILE A 259 7.82 9.74 32.98
N LEU A 260 7.31 10.88 32.49
CA LEU A 260 6.43 11.77 33.26
C LEU A 260 4.96 11.38 33.17
N TYR A 261 4.58 10.80 32.04
CA TYR A 261 3.21 10.41 31.75
C TYR A 261 3.16 9.32 30.71
N GLU A 262 2.32 8.33 30.93
CA GLU A 262 1.98 7.34 29.90
C GLU A 262 0.52 6.92 30.01
N ARG A 263 -0.12 6.71 28.86
CA ARG A 263 -1.46 6.13 28.74
C ARG A 263 -1.47 5.10 27.64
N TYR A 264 -2.19 4.02 27.90
CA TYR A 264 -2.40 2.94 26.95
C TYR A 264 -3.90 2.67 26.86
N PHE A 265 -4.38 2.39 25.64
CA PHE A 265 -5.79 2.18 25.36
C PHE A 265 -5.97 0.92 24.51
N HIS A 266 -7.22 0.47 24.37
CA HIS A 266 -7.57 -0.64 23.48
C HIS A 266 -6.79 -1.94 23.76
N GLY A 267 -6.48 -2.21 25.04
CA GLY A 267 -5.74 -3.41 25.46
C GLY A 267 -4.22 -3.32 25.30
N TYR A 268 -3.69 -2.16 24.89
CA TYR A 268 -2.25 -1.92 24.90
C TYR A 268 -1.74 -1.77 26.34
N GLY A 269 -0.48 -2.12 26.53
CA GLY A 269 0.30 -1.83 27.72
C GLY A 269 1.78 -1.57 27.39
N PRO A 270 2.63 -1.39 28.41
CA PRO A 270 4.04 -1.04 28.22
C PRO A 270 4.85 -2.01 27.35
N ALA A 271 4.50 -3.29 27.37
CA ALA A 271 5.16 -4.34 26.61
C ALA A 271 4.51 -4.63 25.24
N THR A 272 3.44 -3.92 24.88
CA THR A 272 2.73 -4.16 23.62
C THR A 272 3.48 -3.52 22.45
N THR A 273 3.85 -4.33 21.47
CA THR A 273 4.46 -3.85 20.22
C THR A 273 3.40 -3.40 19.22
N SER A 274 3.65 -2.31 18.50
CA SER A 274 2.85 -1.85 17.35
C SER A 274 3.71 -1.59 16.13
N SER A 275 3.10 -1.70 14.95
CA SER A 275 3.73 -1.21 13.72
C SER A 275 3.93 0.30 13.80
N SER A 276 5.13 0.73 13.41
CA SER A 276 5.56 2.12 13.40
C SER A 276 5.20 2.87 12.12
N PHE A 277 4.78 2.12 11.10
CA PHE A 277 4.69 2.63 9.73
C PHE A 277 5.97 3.39 9.36
N SER A 278 5.84 4.58 8.79
CA SER A 278 6.98 5.31 8.22
C SER A 278 8.06 5.76 9.20
N VAL A 279 7.87 5.64 10.53
CA VAL A 279 8.98 5.83 11.50
C VAL A 279 10.12 4.84 11.22
N ALA A 280 9.83 3.68 10.63
CA ALA A 280 10.82 2.72 10.14
C ALA A 280 11.89 3.35 9.22
N LYS A 281 11.54 4.39 8.44
CA LYS A 281 12.48 5.10 7.58
C LYS A 281 13.54 5.82 8.40
N SER A 282 13.17 6.55 9.46
CA SER A 282 14.13 7.24 10.31
C SER A 282 15.14 6.29 10.98
N VAL A 283 14.71 5.05 11.27
CA VAL A 283 15.61 3.98 11.74
C VAL A 283 16.53 3.47 10.62
N THR A 284 16.02 3.32 9.40
CA THR A 284 16.83 2.98 8.22
C THR A 284 17.89 4.05 7.93
N SER A 285 17.55 5.33 8.09
CA SER A 285 18.47 6.45 8.01
C SER A 285 19.56 6.38 9.10
N ALA A 286 19.19 6.10 10.35
CA ALA A 286 20.17 5.92 11.43
C ALA A 286 21.17 4.79 11.11
N LEU A 287 20.69 3.67 10.55
CA LEU A 287 21.54 2.56 10.12
C LEU A 287 22.47 2.93 8.97
N LEU A 288 22.03 3.78 8.04
CA LEU A 288 22.91 4.33 7.00
C LEU A 288 24.04 5.15 7.61
N GLY A 289 23.75 6.01 8.59
CA GLY A 289 24.78 6.76 9.33
C GLY A 289 25.81 5.84 9.97
N VAL A 290 25.36 4.80 10.68
CA VAL A 290 26.26 3.79 11.28
C VAL A 290 27.07 3.03 10.22
N THR A 291 26.48 2.74 9.08
CA THR A 291 27.12 1.99 7.99
C THR A 291 28.20 2.81 7.27
N LEU A 292 27.96 4.11 7.10
CA LEU A 292 28.95 5.07 6.59
C LEU A 292 30.15 5.19 7.53
N GLU A 293 29.90 5.37 8.82
CA GLU A 293 30.95 5.47 9.85
C GLU A 293 31.83 4.20 9.89
N ARG A 294 31.21 3.02 9.69
CA ARG A 294 31.92 1.73 9.63
C ARG A 294 32.63 1.48 8.29
N GLY A 295 32.50 2.38 7.32
CA GLY A 295 33.18 2.29 6.01
C GLY A 295 32.61 1.25 5.04
N ALA A 296 31.48 0.61 5.36
CA ALA A 296 30.84 -0.34 4.45
C ALA A 296 30.12 0.37 3.29
N ILE A 297 29.75 1.64 3.49
CA ILE A 297 29.38 2.59 2.43
C ILE A 297 30.40 3.72 2.46
N ARG A 298 30.90 4.15 1.31
CA ARG A 298 31.97 5.16 1.23
C ARG A 298 31.43 6.59 1.26
N SER A 299 30.36 6.86 0.52
CA SER A 299 29.78 8.20 0.41
C SER A 299 28.30 8.16 0.08
N LEU A 300 27.56 9.19 0.49
CA LEU A 300 26.19 9.42 0.02
C LEU A 300 26.11 9.70 -1.48
N ASP A 301 27.21 10.09 -2.11
CA ASP A 301 27.28 10.35 -3.55
C ASP A 301 27.58 9.08 -4.36
N ASP A 302 27.79 7.93 -3.69
CA ASP A 302 27.86 6.65 -4.39
C ASP A 302 26.52 6.32 -5.06
N LEU A 303 26.61 5.72 -6.25
CA LEU A 303 25.46 5.20 -6.96
C LEU A 303 24.88 3.99 -6.24
N ALA A 304 23.55 3.91 -6.15
CA ALA A 304 22.86 2.75 -5.58
C ALA A 304 23.25 1.44 -6.31
N THR A 305 23.49 1.53 -7.62
CA THR A 305 23.92 0.41 -8.47
C THR A 305 25.32 -0.10 -8.17
N ASN A 306 26.17 0.67 -7.47
CA ASN A 306 27.49 0.19 -7.04
C ASN A 306 27.36 -0.90 -5.96
N TYR A 307 26.32 -0.82 -5.13
CA TYR A 307 26.05 -1.79 -4.07
C TYR A 307 25.03 -2.85 -4.48
N VAL A 308 24.07 -2.48 -5.33
CA VAL A 308 23.04 -3.38 -5.86
C VAL A 308 23.09 -3.38 -7.39
N PRO A 309 23.99 -4.17 -8.01
CA PRO A 309 24.10 -4.24 -9.46
C PRO A 309 22.81 -4.63 -10.18
N ASP A 310 21.92 -5.37 -9.50
CA ASP A 310 20.60 -5.73 -10.02
C ASP A 310 19.77 -4.51 -10.43
N LEU A 311 19.85 -3.40 -9.68
CA LEU A 311 19.15 -2.15 -9.99
C LEU A 311 19.58 -1.52 -11.31
N ALA A 312 20.76 -1.88 -11.84
CA ALA A 312 21.23 -1.42 -13.15
C ALA A 312 20.46 -2.09 -14.32
N ARG A 313 19.69 -3.15 -14.06
CA ARG A 313 18.87 -3.82 -15.07
C ARG A 313 17.58 -3.06 -15.40
N THR A 314 17.27 -2.00 -14.66
CA THR A 314 16.16 -1.07 -14.95
C THR A 314 16.69 0.35 -15.13
N PRO A 315 16.20 1.13 -16.12
CA PRO A 315 16.58 2.53 -16.27
C PRO A 315 16.11 3.40 -15.09
N ALA A 316 15.18 2.93 -14.24
CA ALA A 316 14.64 3.70 -13.12
C ALA A 316 15.74 4.24 -12.20
N TYR A 317 16.71 3.41 -11.82
CA TYR A 317 17.75 3.74 -10.84
C TYR A 317 19.09 4.19 -11.46
N ALA A 318 19.18 4.36 -12.78
CA ALA A 318 20.41 4.76 -13.46
C ALA A 318 20.92 6.15 -13.02
N GLY A 319 22.05 6.24 -12.32
CA GLY A 319 22.55 7.53 -11.82
C GLY A 319 21.87 8.00 -10.51
N VAL A 320 21.06 7.16 -9.86
CA VAL A 320 20.51 7.45 -8.53
C VAL A 320 21.59 7.21 -7.48
N THR A 321 21.90 8.23 -6.68
CA THR A 321 22.84 8.15 -5.55
C THR A 321 22.10 7.80 -4.26
N LEU A 322 22.85 7.41 -3.23
CA LEU A 322 22.32 7.22 -1.89
C LEU A 322 21.70 8.52 -1.33
N ARG A 323 22.29 9.68 -1.65
CA ARG A 323 21.75 11.00 -1.31
C ARG A 323 20.36 11.20 -1.92
N HIS A 324 20.17 10.84 -3.19
CA HIS A 324 18.87 10.94 -3.85
C HIS A 324 17.81 10.03 -3.18
N LEU A 325 18.16 8.81 -2.81
CA LEU A 325 17.25 7.90 -2.10
C LEU A 325 16.88 8.42 -0.69
N LEU A 326 17.89 8.89 0.05
CA LEU A 326 17.72 9.43 1.40
C LEU A 326 16.90 10.74 1.40
N GLY A 327 17.02 11.52 0.33
CA GLY A 327 16.32 12.78 0.13
C GLY A 327 14.94 12.65 -0.52
N MET A 328 14.46 11.45 -0.87
CA MET A 328 13.19 11.24 -1.60
C MET A 328 13.18 11.95 -2.97
N GLN A 329 14.32 11.92 -3.66
CA GLN A 329 14.63 12.65 -4.88
C GLN A 329 15.14 11.72 -6.00
N SER A 330 14.75 10.44 -5.98
CA SER A 330 15.24 9.45 -6.95
C SER A 330 14.80 9.71 -8.40
N GLY A 331 13.71 10.45 -8.61
CA GLY A 331 13.04 10.57 -9.92
C GLY A 331 12.31 9.30 -10.39
N VAL A 332 12.24 8.26 -9.55
CA VAL A 332 11.48 7.03 -9.85
C VAL A 332 9.98 7.31 -9.77
N ALA A 333 9.22 6.82 -10.76
CA ALA A 333 7.77 6.98 -10.81
C ALA A 333 7.11 6.41 -9.54
N TYR A 334 6.12 7.11 -9.00
CA TYR A 334 5.43 6.64 -7.79
C TYR A 334 3.99 7.15 -7.73
N THR A 335 3.04 6.23 -7.88
CA THR A 335 1.61 6.52 -7.90
C THR A 335 1.02 6.42 -6.49
N ARG A 336 0.66 7.57 -5.91
CA ARG A 336 -0.14 7.63 -4.67
C ARG A 336 -1.62 7.75 -5.01
N THR A 337 -2.47 7.07 -4.24
CA THR A 337 -3.93 7.21 -4.38
C THR A 337 -4.60 7.50 -3.05
N ASN A 338 -5.78 8.13 -3.10
CA ASN A 338 -6.44 8.71 -1.92
C ASN A 338 -7.20 7.66 -1.06
N GLY A 339 -6.69 6.43 -0.91
CA GLY A 339 -7.23 5.41 0.00
C GLY A 339 -8.65 4.91 -0.36
N LYS A 340 -9.04 4.98 -1.64
CA LYS A 340 -10.31 4.42 -2.12
C LYS A 340 -10.06 3.01 -2.60
N ALA A 341 -10.75 2.02 -2.02
CA ALA A 341 -10.48 0.58 -2.18
C ALA A 341 -10.06 0.04 -3.57
N LEU A 342 -10.61 0.56 -4.67
CA LEU A 342 -10.21 0.11 -6.03
C LEU A 342 -8.98 0.84 -6.58
N HIS A 343 -8.72 2.05 -6.10
CA HIS A 343 -7.53 2.84 -6.42
C HIS A 343 -6.29 2.30 -5.72
N ASP A 344 -6.44 1.68 -4.53
CA ASP A 344 -5.30 1.07 -3.81
C ASP A 344 -4.63 -0.05 -4.62
N LEU A 345 -5.35 -0.71 -5.54
CA LEU A 345 -4.77 -1.70 -6.46
C LEU A 345 -3.77 -1.11 -7.45
N ARG A 346 -3.78 0.21 -7.63
CA ARG A 346 -2.86 0.98 -8.47
C ARG A 346 -1.93 1.87 -7.65
N SER A 347 -2.01 1.78 -6.32
CA SER A 347 -1.20 2.57 -5.40
C SER A 347 0.13 1.89 -5.17
N ASP A 348 1.23 2.59 -5.41
CA ASP A 348 2.55 2.12 -5.05
C ASP A 348 2.70 1.96 -3.54
N ASP A 349 2.04 2.80 -2.72
CA ASP A 349 2.01 2.63 -1.26
C ASP A 349 1.44 1.24 -0.88
N ALA A 350 0.33 0.85 -1.49
CA ALA A 350 -0.28 -0.46 -1.23
C ALA A 350 0.56 -1.61 -1.81
N ARG A 351 1.16 -1.41 -2.99
CA ARG A 351 2.05 -2.37 -3.63
C ARG A 351 3.28 -2.65 -2.76
N PHE A 352 3.99 -1.63 -2.30
CA PHE A 352 5.18 -1.78 -1.46
C PHE A 352 4.85 -2.24 -0.04
N TYR A 353 3.66 -1.91 0.49
CA TYR A 353 3.23 -2.44 1.78
C TYR A 353 2.93 -3.95 1.73
N TYR A 354 2.22 -4.43 0.69
CA TYR A 354 1.71 -5.80 0.62
C TYR A 354 2.53 -6.76 -0.27
N THR A 355 3.53 -6.28 -1.00
CA THR A 355 4.30 -7.14 -1.91
C THR A 355 4.98 -8.30 -1.17
N ASN A 356 5.02 -9.45 -1.83
CA ASN A 356 5.78 -10.63 -1.41
C ASN A 356 7.13 -10.74 -2.13
N HIS A 357 7.42 -9.84 -3.09
CA HIS A 357 8.66 -9.80 -3.86
C HIS A 357 9.16 -8.35 -3.95
N ARG A 358 9.80 -7.85 -2.88
CA ARG A 358 10.23 -6.43 -2.80
C ARG A 358 11.26 -6.07 -3.86
N GLU A 359 12.23 -6.95 -4.12
CA GLU A 359 13.26 -6.74 -5.14
C GLU A 359 12.64 -6.58 -6.53
N GLN A 360 11.78 -7.51 -6.93
CA GLN A 360 11.04 -7.42 -8.18
C GLN A 360 10.18 -6.16 -8.24
N ALA A 361 9.54 -5.78 -7.12
CA ALA A 361 8.72 -4.59 -7.08
C ALA A 361 9.52 -3.31 -7.38
N LEU A 362 10.77 -3.23 -6.93
CA LEU A 362 11.71 -2.16 -7.28
C LEU A 362 12.15 -2.23 -8.74
N MET A 363 12.49 -3.43 -9.23
CA MET A 363 12.98 -3.64 -10.61
C MET A 363 11.94 -3.29 -11.68
N GLU A 364 10.66 -3.44 -11.37
CA GLU A 364 9.53 -3.11 -12.26
C GLU A 364 9.17 -1.61 -12.25
N GLN A 365 9.82 -0.79 -11.42
CA GLN A 365 9.62 0.65 -11.44
C GLN A 365 10.22 1.26 -12.71
N HIS A 366 9.70 2.44 -13.07
CA HIS A 366 10.15 3.21 -14.23
C HIS A 366 10.64 4.59 -13.79
N ARG A 367 11.45 5.24 -14.62
CA ARG A 367 11.85 6.63 -14.40
C ARG A 367 10.71 7.57 -14.79
N GLU A 368 10.43 8.56 -13.96
CA GLU A 368 9.56 9.70 -14.28
C GLU A 368 10.42 10.94 -14.56
N ASP A 369 11.37 11.24 -13.67
CA ASP A 369 12.24 12.41 -13.73
C ASP A 369 13.72 12.05 -13.56
N PRO A 370 14.66 12.93 -13.96
CA PRO A 370 16.07 12.79 -13.59
C PRO A 370 16.26 12.77 -12.06
N PRO A 371 17.24 12.01 -11.52
CA PRO A 371 17.55 12.04 -10.09
C PRO A 371 17.93 13.46 -9.63
N GLY A 372 17.39 13.89 -8.50
CA GLY A 372 17.59 15.24 -7.95
C GLY A 372 16.67 16.33 -8.54
N ALA A 373 15.92 16.06 -9.61
CA ALA A 373 15.10 17.08 -10.28
C ALA A 373 13.90 17.56 -9.46
N GLY A 374 13.39 16.72 -8.55
CA GLY A 374 12.24 17.05 -7.72
C GLY A 374 12.13 16.14 -6.51
N TRP A 375 11.39 16.61 -5.51
CA TRP A 375 11.10 15.85 -4.30
C TRP A 375 9.73 15.19 -4.40
N ALA A 376 9.65 13.92 -4.01
CA ALA A 376 8.37 13.24 -3.81
C ALA A 376 8.55 12.10 -2.80
N TYR A 377 7.68 12.04 -1.79
CA TYR A 377 7.72 11.02 -0.74
C TYR A 377 7.40 9.62 -1.31
N LYS A 378 8.31 8.64 -1.16
CA LYS A 378 8.21 7.32 -1.83
C LYS A 378 8.70 6.19 -0.94
N ASP A 379 7.94 5.09 -0.86
CA ASP A 379 8.43 3.89 -0.19
C ASP A 379 9.53 3.19 -1.00
N SER A 380 9.49 3.29 -2.34
CA SER A 380 10.51 2.70 -3.23
C SER A 380 11.92 3.18 -2.91
N ASP A 381 12.08 4.45 -2.55
CA ASP A 381 13.39 5.03 -2.26
C ASP A 381 13.99 4.44 -0.99
N ALA A 382 13.16 4.30 0.06
CA ALA A 382 13.55 3.64 1.31
C ALA A 382 13.85 2.14 1.10
N GLU A 383 13.05 1.45 0.31
CA GLU A 383 13.23 0.01 0.01
C GLU A 383 14.50 -0.27 -0.83
N ALA A 384 14.83 0.62 -1.76
CA ALA A 384 16.10 0.58 -2.49
C ALA A 384 17.27 0.84 -1.55
N LEU A 385 17.16 1.83 -0.66
CA LEU A 385 18.21 2.15 0.32
C LEU A 385 18.45 0.98 1.30
N GLY A 386 17.38 0.33 1.78
CA GLY A 386 17.50 -0.89 2.58
C GLY A 386 18.20 -2.02 1.82
N TRP A 387 18.00 -2.13 0.50
CA TRP A 387 18.69 -3.14 -0.31
C TRP A 387 20.19 -2.86 -0.36
N VAL A 388 20.56 -1.59 -0.54
CA VAL A 388 21.96 -1.16 -0.50
C VAL A 388 22.58 -1.50 0.85
N LEU A 389 21.93 -1.16 1.98
CA LEU A 389 22.46 -1.48 3.31
C LEU A 389 22.69 -2.98 3.50
N GLN A 390 21.75 -3.81 3.05
CA GLN A 390 21.90 -5.27 3.12
C GLN A 390 23.06 -5.79 2.26
N ARG A 391 23.21 -5.28 1.02
CA ARG A 391 24.31 -5.70 0.13
C ARG A 391 25.67 -5.19 0.60
N ALA A 392 25.75 -3.95 1.08
CA ALA A 392 26.98 -3.33 1.54
C ALA A 392 27.55 -4.02 2.79
N THR A 393 26.67 -4.45 3.71
CA THR A 393 27.08 -5.05 4.99
C THR A 393 27.09 -6.58 4.97
N GLY A 394 26.39 -7.21 4.02
CA GLY A 394 26.12 -8.66 4.04
C GLY A 394 25.19 -9.10 5.18
N LYS A 395 24.57 -8.15 5.91
CA LYS A 395 23.71 -8.41 7.07
C LYS A 395 22.27 -8.05 6.79
N THR A 396 21.35 -8.77 7.44
CA THR A 396 19.92 -8.42 7.43
C THR A 396 19.68 -7.08 8.14
N MET A 397 18.58 -6.39 7.84
CA MET A 397 18.25 -5.12 8.50
C MET A 397 17.98 -5.34 9.99
N ALA A 398 17.41 -6.49 10.35
CA ALA A 398 17.23 -6.87 11.74
C ALA A 398 18.56 -7.03 12.49
N GLN A 399 19.56 -7.72 11.93
CA GLN A 399 20.90 -7.85 12.52
C GLN A 399 21.59 -6.49 12.67
N GLN A 400 21.53 -5.65 11.63
CA GLN A 400 22.11 -4.32 11.68
C GLN A 400 21.46 -3.45 12.77
N LEU A 401 20.13 -3.52 12.90
CA LEU A 401 19.40 -2.83 13.97
C LEU A 401 19.75 -3.37 15.35
N GLU A 402 19.76 -4.69 15.51
CA GLU A 402 20.05 -5.37 16.78
C GLU A 402 21.43 -4.98 17.32
N GLU A 403 22.47 -5.16 16.50
CA GLU A 403 23.86 -4.94 16.89
C GLU A 403 24.23 -3.45 16.93
N GLY A 404 23.70 -2.66 15.99
CA GLY A 404 24.12 -1.29 15.76
C GLY A 404 23.44 -0.26 16.65
N ILE A 405 22.18 -0.51 17.05
CA ILE A 405 21.36 0.51 17.74
C ILE A 405 20.55 -0.10 18.88
N TRP A 406 19.82 -1.20 18.64
CA TRP A 406 18.80 -1.72 19.57
C TRP A 406 19.40 -2.23 20.88
N ARG A 407 20.40 -3.11 20.82
CA ARG A 407 21.12 -3.55 22.03
C ARG A 407 21.93 -2.39 22.66
N PRO A 408 22.74 -1.63 21.90
CA PRO A 408 23.51 -0.52 22.48
C PRO A 408 22.68 0.56 23.18
N MET A 409 21.47 0.85 22.70
CA MET A 409 20.59 1.84 23.33
C MET A 409 19.84 1.32 24.57
N GLY A 410 20.11 0.08 25.00
CA GLY A 410 19.51 -0.49 26.20
C GLY A 410 18.02 -0.81 26.05
N ALA A 411 17.57 -1.19 24.85
CA ALA A 411 16.16 -1.53 24.59
C ALA A 411 15.66 -2.62 25.55
N GLU A 412 14.42 -2.46 26.01
CA GLU A 412 13.80 -3.36 27.00
C GLU A 412 13.10 -4.57 26.36
N HIS A 413 12.54 -4.39 25.16
CA HIS A 413 11.75 -5.43 24.49
C HIS A 413 12.27 -5.71 23.09
N ASP A 414 12.02 -6.95 22.65
CA ASP A 414 12.29 -7.35 21.28
C ASP A 414 11.47 -6.48 20.31
N ALA A 415 12.15 -6.00 19.27
CA ALA A 415 11.50 -5.43 18.10
C ALA A 415 11.36 -6.48 16.99
N SER A 416 10.69 -6.12 15.91
CA SER A 416 10.68 -6.95 14.72
C SER A 416 10.48 -6.17 13.43
N TRP A 417 11.04 -6.71 12.35
CA TRP A 417 10.75 -6.26 10.99
C TRP A 417 9.76 -7.21 10.32
N ASP A 418 8.74 -6.65 9.69
CA ASP A 418 7.85 -7.38 8.78
C ASP A 418 8.62 -7.77 7.51
N LEU A 419 8.41 -9.00 7.04
CA LEU A 419 9.02 -9.54 5.82
C LEU A 419 7.99 -9.62 4.69
N ASP A 420 8.47 -9.49 3.46
CA ASP A 420 7.64 -9.69 2.27
C ASP A 420 7.12 -11.14 2.16
N HIS A 421 7.99 -12.12 2.43
CA HIS A 421 7.69 -13.54 2.59
C HIS A 421 8.64 -14.19 3.62
N ARG A 422 8.38 -15.45 3.99
CA ARG A 422 9.22 -16.17 4.97
C ARG A 422 10.64 -16.33 4.43
N GLY A 423 11.63 -15.78 5.14
CA GLY A 423 13.03 -15.78 4.72
C GLY A 423 13.40 -14.65 3.76
N GLY A 424 12.44 -13.81 3.36
CA GLY A 424 12.65 -12.70 2.44
C GLY A 424 13.22 -11.45 3.10
N ARG A 425 12.96 -10.29 2.47
CA ARG A 425 13.51 -8.99 2.85
C ARG A 425 12.56 -8.23 3.78
N GLU A 426 13.15 -7.47 4.68
CA GLU A 426 12.46 -6.56 5.59
C GLU A 426 11.79 -5.41 4.83
N ASN A 427 10.58 -5.07 5.27
CA ASN A 427 9.90 -3.85 4.88
C ASN A 427 10.50 -2.65 5.62
N VAL A 428 11.57 -2.09 5.08
CA VAL A 428 12.30 -0.98 5.71
C VAL A 428 11.54 0.35 5.67
N SER A 429 10.59 0.48 4.75
CA SER A 429 9.80 1.70 4.60
C SER A 429 8.69 1.82 5.65
N SER A 430 8.16 0.71 6.17
CA SER A 430 7.04 0.77 7.11
C SER A 430 6.92 -0.36 8.15
N GLY A 431 7.77 -1.39 8.09
CA GLY A 431 7.54 -2.68 8.76
C GLY A 431 8.21 -2.86 10.11
N LEU A 432 8.76 -1.80 10.72
CA LEU A 432 9.36 -1.91 12.05
C LEU A 432 8.27 -1.90 13.13
N ASN A 433 8.35 -2.84 14.07
CA ASN A 433 7.44 -2.99 15.19
C ASN A 433 8.22 -2.96 16.51
N ALA A 434 7.79 -2.13 17.46
CA ALA A 434 8.37 -2.07 18.80
C ALA A 434 7.36 -1.50 19.81
N THR A 435 7.75 -1.48 21.08
CA THR A 435 6.96 -0.84 22.15
C THR A 435 7.06 0.68 22.04
N ALA A 436 6.06 1.39 22.58
CA ALA A 436 6.10 2.86 22.63
C ALA A 436 7.32 3.38 23.42
N ARG A 437 7.72 2.68 24.49
CA ARG A 437 8.88 3.02 25.32
C ARG A 437 10.20 2.85 24.57
N ASP A 438 10.35 1.80 23.77
CA ASP A 438 11.57 1.59 22.98
C ASP A 438 11.64 2.52 21.76
N PHE A 439 10.50 2.91 21.16
CA PHE A 439 10.49 4.03 20.21
C PHE A 439 10.92 5.33 20.86
N ALA A 440 10.51 5.58 22.11
CA ALA A 440 10.97 6.77 22.82
C ALA A 440 12.48 6.75 23.12
N ARG A 441 13.10 5.57 23.29
CA ARG A 441 14.57 5.45 23.41
C ARG A 441 15.29 5.92 22.16
N LEU A 442 14.76 5.62 20.98
CA LEU A 442 15.29 6.17 19.72
C LEU A 442 15.23 7.71 19.73
N GLY A 443 14.11 8.29 20.18
CA GLY A 443 13.99 9.74 20.34
C GLY A 443 15.02 10.31 21.33
N ARG A 444 15.19 9.67 22.48
CA ARG A 444 16.18 10.04 23.50
C ARG A 444 17.62 9.95 22.99
N LEU A 445 17.91 8.95 22.15
CA LEU A 445 19.20 8.78 21.50
C LEU A 445 19.52 9.97 20.58
N TYR A 446 18.54 10.42 19.79
CA TYR A 446 18.68 11.62 18.95
C TYR A 446 18.84 12.90 19.79
N LEU A 447 18.08 13.05 20.89
CA LEU A 447 18.27 14.16 21.84
C LEU A 447 19.67 14.16 22.48
N GLY A 448 20.26 12.98 22.68
CA GLY A 448 21.63 12.80 23.16
C GLY A 448 22.71 12.99 22.08
N GLY A 449 22.38 13.49 20.89
CA GLY A 449 23.34 13.62 19.79
C GLY A 449 23.89 12.27 19.31
N GLY A 450 23.12 11.20 19.46
CA GLY A 450 23.52 9.84 19.11
C GLY A 450 24.26 9.07 20.21
N ALA A 451 24.44 9.66 21.39
CA ALA A 451 25.10 9.02 22.52
C ALA A 451 24.11 8.52 23.57
N PHE A 452 24.41 7.36 24.17
CA PHE A 452 23.68 6.80 25.30
C PHE A 452 24.65 6.09 26.24
N GLY A 453 24.49 6.24 27.56
CA GLY A 453 25.34 5.57 28.55
C GLY A 453 26.84 5.80 28.36
N GLY A 454 27.26 6.99 27.88
CA GLY A 454 28.67 7.31 27.59
C GLY A 454 29.23 6.74 26.29
N HIS A 455 28.42 6.03 25.49
CA HIS A 455 28.81 5.41 24.22
C HIS A 455 28.16 6.15 23.06
N GLN A 456 28.94 6.47 22.03
CA GLN A 456 28.43 7.06 20.79
C GLN A 456 27.90 5.93 19.88
N ILE A 457 26.58 5.83 19.75
CA ILE A 457 25.90 4.77 18.99
C ILE A 457 25.67 5.22 17.55
N LEU A 458 25.11 6.42 17.37
CA LEU A 458 24.95 7.06 16.05
C LEU A 458 26.01 8.14 15.86
N PRO A 459 26.57 8.36 14.66
CA PRO A 459 27.50 9.47 14.46
C PRO A 459 26.84 10.81 14.81
N ARG A 460 27.53 11.65 15.57
CA ARG A 460 26.99 12.93 16.05
C ARG A 460 26.55 13.83 14.89
N ASP A 461 27.39 13.91 13.86
CA ASP A 461 27.13 14.74 12.69
C ASP A 461 25.96 14.21 11.86
N TRP A 462 25.73 12.89 11.86
CA TRP A 462 24.56 12.29 11.23
C TRP A 462 23.27 12.70 11.95
N VAL A 463 23.27 12.65 13.29
CA VAL A 463 22.13 13.07 14.10
C VAL A 463 21.82 14.54 13.87
N ALA A 464 22.84 15.41 13.93
CA ALA A 464 22.68 16.84 13.67
C ALA A 464 22.13 17.11 12.25
N ALA A 465 22.71 16.48 11.23
CA ALA A 465 22.25 16.63 9.85
C ALA A 465 20.84 16.07 9.61
N SER A 466 20.35 15.18 10.47
CA SER A 466 19.01 14.60 10.35
C SER A 466 17.91 15.46 10.96
N THR A 467 18.23 16.34 11.90
CA THR A 467 17.24 17.09 12.68
C THR A 467 17.39 18.61 12.61
N THR A 468 18.40 19.11 11.89
CA THR A 468 18.63 20.55 11.71
C THR A 468 17.92 21.05 10.47
N LEU A 469 17.15 22.15 10.62
CA LEU A 469 16.51 22.82 9.50
C LEU A 469 17.56 23.37 8.51
N ASP A 470 17.38 23.12 7.22
CA ASP A 470 18.20 23.74 6.18
C ASP A 470 17.66 25.13 5.85
N THR A 471 18.27 26.15 6.45
CA THR A 471 17.87 27.55 6.27
C THR A 471 18.14 28.11 4.87
N SER A 472 18.90 27.39 4.03
CA SER A 472 19.11 27.79 2.63
C SER A 472 17.89 27.47 1.75
N ARG A 473 17.02 26.56 2.21
CA ARG A 473 15.81 26.13 1.50
C ARG A 473 14.59 26.86 2.06
N THR A 474 13.99 27.73 1.25
CA THR A 474 12.86 28.57 1.67
C THR A 474 11.50 27.94 1.40
N GLU A 475 11.43 26.95 0.50
CA GLU A 475 10.19 26.27 0.13
C GLU A 475 10.02 24.95 0.91
N PRO A 476 8.83 24.67 1.47
CA PRO A 476 8.55 23.40 2.13
C PRO A 476 8.32 22.28 1.11
N GLU A 477 8.79 21.08 1.43
CA GLU A 477 8.43 19.86 0.70
C GLU A 477 6.97 19.48 0.90
N VAL A 478 6.42 19.76 2.10
CA VAL A 478 5.01 19.55 2.39
C VAL A 478 4.41 20.77 3.07
N VAL A 479 3.38 21.30 2.42
CA VAL A 479 2.53 22.38 2.94
C VAL A 479 1.47 21.79 3.86
N THR A 480 1.80 21.66 5.15
CA THR A 480 0.82 21.49 6.23
C THR A 480 0.77 22.74 7.11
N TRP A 481 0.03 22.70 8.21
CA TRP A 481 -0.03 23.78 9.20
C TRP A 481 1.35 24.13 9.80
N TRP A 482 2.33 23.22 9.68
CA TRP A 482 3.67 23.40 10.23
C TRP A 482 4.74 23.77 9.21
N GLN A 483 4.42 23.72 7.89
CA GLN A 483 5.37 23.83 6.76
C GLN A 483 6.63 22.98 6.98
N MET A 484 6.72 21.80 6.38
CA MET A 484 7.77 20.84 6.77
C MET A 484 8.82 20.68 5.69
N GLN A 485 10.09 20.70 6.12
CA GLN A 485 11.21 20.18 5.36
C GLN A 485 11.40 18.69 5.57
N TYR A 486 12.07 18.04 4.62
CA TYR A 486 12.38 16.62 4.70
C TYR A 486 13.89 16.39 4.57
N GLN A 487 14.49 15.79 5.60
CA GLN A 487 15.93 15.55 5.63
C GLN A 487 16.25 14.22 6.31
N HIS A 488 17.06 13.38 5.66
CA HIS A 488 17.50 12.09 6.21
C HIS A 488 16.39 11.24 6.83
N TYR A 489 15.22 11.22 6.18
CA TYR A 489 14.02 10.53 6.65
C TYR A 489 13.39 11.09 7.94
N TRP A 490 13.60 12.37 8.21
CA TRP A 490 12.94 13.16 9.23
C TRP A 490 12.12 14.30 8.62
N TRP A 491 11.01 14.61 9.28
CA TRP A 491 10.20 15.78 9.01
C TRP A 491 10.62 16.89 9.96
N ILE A 492 11.04 18.03 9.43
CA ILE A 492 11.54 19.17 10.22
C ILE A 492 10.56 20.33 10.05
N PRO A 493 9.84 20.75 11.09
CA PRO A 493 9.01 21.95 11.04
C PRO A 493 9.85 23.20 10.72
N MET A 494 9.38 24.02 9.78
CA MET A 494 10.03 25.30 9.42
C MET A 494 9.62 26.44 10.36
N GLN A 495 8.62 26.23 11.20
CA GLN A 495 8.10 27.21 12.15
C GLN A 495 8.33 26.69 13.57
N ASN A 496 9.03 27.48 14.39
CA ASN A 496 9.15 27.27 15.84
C ASN A 496 8.05 28.01 16.59
#